data_AF-A0A0D0AFC4-F1
#
_entry.id   AF-A0A0D0AFC4-F1
#
_cell.length_a   1.000
_cell.length_b   1.000
_cell.length_c   1.000
_cell.angle_alpha   90.00
_cell.angle_beta   90.00
_cell.angle_gamma   90.00
#
_symmetry.space_group_name_H-M   'P 1'
#
loop_
_entity.id
_entity.type
_entity.pdbx_description
1 polymer ?
#
loop_
_entity_poly.entity_id
_entity_poly.type
_entity_poly.pdbx_seq_one_letter_code
_entity_poly.pdbx_strand_id
1 'polypeptide(L)'
;MGRAVSYRSVAIVLAACALGVTLRNVVFAPPDSNIQVILSSLELDSPTSSHPPISLDYFPEDVQLNPVDATVDTSEVQEELQPPPSPPGDHYYGDDGLLVVNPNGTHPIFELIERAEEAWKKKLGRASKTLGEAVAEYKRRYHRPPPIHFEKWWDYVVEHNVQLPDEYDEIYQDLEPYWGIDPLDFQQNIEQLEAQENTVVIAKTEQNSFIEVVDYHLPQDSVQMLIDRIDNVLEFLKDIEHHLPPFRAVFSPHDNPSMLSDYGIKSMALEAAAARSTLKRSELPPAQRSGWISACNSGSPAWQTPIDLDKPLEPPSRKTFISDHRLSMDPCLNPSLLRNHGQFLSHNNGPDPQSTLTPRFSLCATVVHHDIRPAVPYGWIEDLPDSDNPPWEERVDERLLWRGTNTGIFHGTNTRWRQGHRDHLIQFVNDMTGTADVVRSPLNESELVGEPVPLRKAYLNPALIDIQFAGKAGSCASELCDQLDRLYDWRKMQTHQEAGRYKYVFDIDGHGWSGRFKRLVTSNALVFKSTIYPEWFMDRVAPWVHYVPVQVDLSDLYDTFTFFRGGLQGEGAHEDLAKKIAAAGREWSKKYWRREDVTAYTFR
;
A
#
# COMPACT_ATOMS: atom_id res chain seq x y z
N MET A 1 31.94 -20.50 51.45
CA MET A 1 31.56 -19.18 52.00
C MET A 1 30.25 -18.81 51.32
N GLY A 2 29.08 -18.75 51.95
CA GLY A 2 28.75 -18.11 53.22
C GLY A 2 28.59 -16.61 52.95
N ARG A 3 27.39 -16.01 52.90
CA ARG A 3 26.22 -16.18 53.79
C ARG A 3 24.87 -16.13 53.07
N ALA A 4 23.90 -16.85 53.62
CA ALA A 4 22.47 -16.54 53.52
C ALA A 4 22.01 -15.81 54.80
N VAL A 5 20.87 -15.10 54.77
CA VAL A 5 19.87 -15.02 55.87
C VAL A 5 18.49 -14.73 55.24
N SER A 6 17.43 -15.29 55.82
CA SER A 6 16.03 -15.03 55.46
C SER A 6 15.16 -14.89 56.72
N TYR A 7 13.91 -14.42 56.52
CA TYR A 7 12.71 -14.56 57.35
C TYR A 7 12.34 -13.55 58.47
N ARG A 8 11.19 -12.89 58.21
CA ARG A 8 9.96 -12.70 59.05
C ARG A 8 10.00 -11.92 60.39
N SER A 9 9.12 -10.91 60.50
CA SER A 9 7.88 -10.88 61.35
C SER A 9 7.39 -9.41 61.54
N VAL A 10 6.18 -9.01 61.14
CA VAL A 10 4.85 -9.10 61.82
C VAL A 10 4.61 -8.08 62.97
N ALA A 11 3.80 -7.05 62.65
CA ALA A 11 2.78 -6.31 63.45
C ALA A 11 3.13 -5.54 64.77
N ILE A 12 2.19 -4.63 65.18
CA ILE A 12 2.10 -3.74 66.39
C ILE A 12 2.50 -2.26 66.12
N VAL A 13 1.78 -1.18 66.50
CA VAL A 13 0.38 -0.92 66.98
C VAL A 13 -0.07 0.55 66.68
N LEU A 14 -1.37 0.82 66.87
CA LEU A 14 -2.21 2.04 66.80
C LEU A 14 -1.71 3.41 67.36
N ALA A 15 -2.28 4.50 66.79
CA ALA A 15 -3.04 5.61 67.44
C ALA A 15 -2.52 7.07 67.33
N ALA A 16 -3.30 7.93 66.63
CA ALA A 16 -3.61 9.32 67.02
C ALA A 16 -4.86 9.86 66.26
N CYS A 17 -5.87 10.34 66.98
CA CYS A 17 -7.06 11.07 66.46
C CYS A 17 -6.77 12.60 66.46
N ALA A 18 -7.60 13.56 66.01
CA ALA A 18 -8.98 13.67 65.49
C ALA A 18 -9.04 14.94 64.55
N LEU A 19 -10.02 15.18 63.67
CA LEU A 19 -11.37 15.72 64.00
C LEU A 19 -12.28 15.84 62.73
N GLY A 20 -13.56 15.44 62.85
CA GLY A 20 -14.72 15.97 62.07
C GLY A 20 -14.95 15.41 60.65
N VAL A 21 -15.90 14.50 60.35
CA VAL A 21 -17.39 14.64 60.36
C VAL A 21 -17.85 15.74 59.37
N THR A 22 -18.61 15.47 58.29
CA THR A 22 -19.96 14.84 58.25
C THR A 22 -20.37 14.41 56.81
N LEU A 23 -21.04 13.24 56.65
CA LEU A 23 -22.13 12.86 55.69
C LEU A 23 -22.03 13.21 54.16
N ARG A 24 -22.53 12.41 53.19
CA ARG A 24 -23.68 11.48 53.21
C ARG A 24 -23.66 10.47 52.02
N ASN A 25 -23.93 9.19 52.32
CA ASN A 25 -24.59 8.09 51.57
C ASN A 25 -24.66 8.12 50.02
N VAL A 26 -24.22 7.09 49.26
CA VAL A 26 -24.74 5.69 49.15
C VAL A 26 -26.16 5.60 48.56
N VAL A 27 -26.55 4.73 47.59
CA VAL A 27 -25.97 4.00 46.43
C VAL A 27 -26.95 2.87 46.00
N PHE A 28 -26.97 2.49 44.70
CA PHE A 28 -27.65 1.33 44.05
C PHE A 28 -29.20 1.29 43.87
N ALA A 29 -29.62 0.49 42.88
CA ALA A 29 -30.97 0.26 42.32
C ALA A 29 -31.42 -1.22 42.56
N PRO A 30 -32.26 -1.87 41.72
CA PRO A 30 -33.68 -1.70 41.29
C PRO A 30 -34.57 -2.78 42.00
N PRO A 31 -35.63 -3.46 41.46
CA PRO A 31 -36.62 -3.22 40.37
C PRO A 31 -38.12 -3.42 40.80
N ASP A 32 -39.06 -3.35 39.83
CA ASP A 32 -40.43 -3.94 39.72
C ASP A 32 -41.45 -3.98 40.89
N SER A 33 -42.66 -3.39 40.69
CA SER A 33 -43.98 -4.08 40.82
C SER A 33 -45.20 -3.20 40.46
N ASN A 34 -46.32 -3.85 40.10
CA ASN A 34 -47.60 -3.27 39.65
C ASN A 34 -48.55 -2.82 40.79
N ILE A 35 -49.51 -1.90 40.51
CA ILE A 35 -51.00 -2.11 40.60
C ILE A 35 -51.86 -0.80 40.54
N GLN A 36 -52.89 -0.82 39.67
CA GLN A 36 -54.21 -0.11 39.64
C GLN A 36 -54.32 1.43 39.80
N VAL A 37 -54.79 2.20 38.79
CA VAL A 37 -56.15 2.36 38.18
C VAL A 37 -56.96 3.54 38.77
N ILE A 38 -57.20 4.57 37.93
CA ILE A 38 -58.40 5.42 37.91
C ILE A 38 -58.80 5.63 36.43
N LEU A 39 -60.11 5.62 36.13
CA LEU A 39 -60.71 5.66 34.79
C LEU A 39 -61.19 7.06 34.37
N SER A 40 -60.91 7.43 33.11
CA SER A 40 -61.79 8.19 32.20
C SER A 40 -61.11 8.24 30.81
N SER A 41 -61.56 7.53 29.78
CA SER A 41 -62.77 7.73 28.94
C SER A 41 -62.60 8.84 27.88
N LEU A 42 -63.02 8.54 26.63
CA LEU A 42 -62.90 9.29 25.36
C LEU A 42 -61.64 8.91 24.54
N GLU A 43 -61.68 7.90 23.68
CA GLU A 43 -62.36 7.75 22.37
C GLU A 43 -61.42 8.06 21.19
N LEU A 44 -61.34 7.10 20.27
CA LEU A 44 -60.57 7.13 19.03
C LEU A 44 -61.42 7.73 17.92
N ASP A 45 -60.85 8.58 17.06
CA ASP A 45 -61.34 8.69 15.70
C ASP A 45 -60.26 9.05 14.67
N SER A 46 -60.59 8.83 13.40
CA SER A 46 -59.65 8.63 12.28
C SER A 46 -59.20 9.93 11.59
N PRO A 47 -58.00 9.98 10.95
CA PRO A 47 -57.53 11.18 10.26
C PRO A 47 -58.24 11.39 8.91
N THR A 48 -58.99 12.49 8.79
CA THR A 48 -59.62 12.92 7.54
C THR A 48 -58.72 13.87 6.73
N SER A 49 -58.62 13.58 5.43
CA SER A 49 -57.95 14.42 4.44
C SER A 49 -58.58 15.81 4.31
N SER A 50 -57.74 16.85 4.25
CA SER A 50 -58.13 18.15 3.69
C SER A 50 -56.92 18.92 3.14
N HIS A 51 -56.71 18.84 1.82
CA HIS A 51 -55.83 19.75 1.09
C HIS A 51 -56.60 21.02 0.72
N PRO A 52 -56.01 22.23 0.83
CA PRO A 52 -56.59 23.44 0.27
C PRO A 52 -56.46 23.45 -1.28
N PRO A 53 -57.39 24.07 -2.01
CA PRO A 53 -57.33 24.12 -3.47
C PRO A 53 -56.22 25.07 -3.95
N ILE A 54 -55.44 24.62 -4.92
CA ILE A 54 -54.44 25.44 -5.62
C ILE A 54 -55.17 26.28 -6.68
N SER A 55 -55.04 27.60 -6.60
CA SER A 55 -55.55 28.52 -7.61
C SER A 55 -54.67 28.47 -8.86
N LEU A 56 -55.28 28.21 -10.02
CA LEU A 56 -54.60 28.08 -11.31
C LEU A 56 -55.02 29.26 -12.22
N ASP A 57 -54.50 30.45 -11.94
CA ASP A 57 -54.79 31.68 -12.70
C ASP A 57 -53.56 32.61 -12.76
N TYR A 58 -52.59 32.30 -13.64
CA TYR A 58 -51.69 33.31 -14.22
C TYR A 58 -50.99 32.80 -15.49
N PHE A 59 -51.59 33.05 -16.65
CA PHE A 59 -50.89 33.09 -17.94
C PHE A 59 -51.37 34.32 -18.71
N PRO A 60 -50.47 35.18 -19.22
CA PRO A 60 -50.87 36.28 -20.09
C PRO A 60 -51.30 35.76 -21.47
N GLU A 61 -52.43 36.27 -21.96
CA GLU A 61 -52.87 36.09 -23.35
C GLU A 61 -51.97 36.89 -24.33
N ASP A 62 -52.20 36.68 -25.63
CA ASP A 62 -51.60 37.37 -26.79
C ASP A 62 -50.24 36.89 -27.34
N VAL A 63 -50.27 35.70 -27.98
CA VAL A 63 -49.52 35.48 -29.24
C VAL A 63 -50.48 34.93 -30.29
N GLN A 64 -50.80 35.74 -31.30
CA GLN A 64 -51.65 35.32 -32.42
C GLN A 64 -50.89 34.35 -33.35
N LEU A 65 -51.41 33.13 -33.50
CA LEU A 65 -50.98 32.19 -34.53
C LEU A 65 -51.78 32.44 -35.81
N ASN A 66 -51.09 32.85 -36.88
CA ASN A 66 -51.67 32.87 -38.23
C ASN A 66 -51.90 31.42 -38.71
N PRO A 67 -53.03 31.12 -39.39
CA PRO A 67 -53.24 29.81 -39.98
C PRO A 67 -52.30 29.62 -41.18
N VAL A 68 -51.34 28.71 -41.06
CA VAL A 68 -50.51 28.27 -42.17
C VAL A 68 -51.16 27.05 -42.83
N ASP A 69 -51.25 27.11 -44.15
CA ASP A 69 -51.93 26.12 -44.98
C ASP A 69 -51.29 24.73 -44.88
N ALA A 70 -52.10 23.69 -44.72
CA ALA A 70 -51.62 22.33 -44.53
C ALA A 70 -51.45 21.59 -45.87
N THR A 71 -50.49 22.03 -46.69
CA THR A 71 -49.98 21.24 -47.81
C THR A 71 -48.79 20.41 -47.38
N VAL A 72 -49.01 19.11 -47.18
CA VAL A 72 -47.93 18.15 -46.87
C VAL A 72 -47.06 17.96 -48.13
N ASP A 73 -45.89 18.58 -48.13
CA ASP A 73 -44.83 18.23 -49.09
C ASP A 73 -44.11 16.97 -48.58
N THR A 74 -44.32 15.85 -49.27
CA THR A 74 -43.56 14.61 -49.04
C THR A 74 -42.26 14.65 -49.83
N SER A 75 -41.38 15.59 -49.49
CA SER A 75 -39.97 15.52 -49.88
C SER A 75 -39.22 14.67 -48.86
N GLU A 76 -38.59 13.59 -49.33
CA GLU A 76 -37.85 12.64 -48.50
C GLU A 76 -36.67 13.36 -47.83
N VAL A 77 -36.74 13.56 -46.52
CA VAL A 77 -35.53 13.84 -45.71
C VAL A 77 -34.72 12.54 -45.71
N GLN A 78 -33.78 12.44 -46.64
CA GLN A 78 -32.72 11.43 -46.56
C GLN A 78 -31.90 11.73 -45.31
N GLU A 79 -32.19 10.97 -44.25
CA GLU A 79 -31.35 10.88 -43.07
C GLU A 79 -29.98 10.35 -43.54
N GLU A 80 -29.00 11.24 -43.66
CA GLU A 80 -27.63 10.86 -44.03
C GLU A 80 -27.14 9.84 -43.00
N LEU A 81 -27.07 8.58 -43.43
CA LEU A 81 -26.48 7.49 -42.67
C LEU A 81 -25.09 7.93 -42.22
N GLN A 82 -24.98 8.29 -40.94
CA GLN A 82 -23.69 8.61 -40.33
C GLN A 82 -22.75 7.43 -40.62
N PRO A 83 -21.50 7.69 -41.06
CA PRO A 83 -20.56 6.61 -41.27
C PRO A 83 -20.44 5.80 -39.98
N PRO A 84 -20.30 4.46 -40.08
CA PRO A 84 -20.18 3.62 -38.90
C PRO A 84 -19.07 4.19 -38.00
N PRO A 85 -19.29 4.27 -36.66
CA PRO A 85 -18.33 4.89 -35.77
C PRO A 85 -16.97 4.22 -35.97
N SER A 86 -15.94 5.04 -36.18
CA SER A 86 -14.57 4.56 -36.23
C SER A 86 -14.28 3.70 -35.00
N PRO A 87 -13.50 2.61 -35.12
CA PRO A 87 -13.11 1.85 -33.95
C PRO A 87 -12.45 2.79 -32.91
N PRO A 88 -12.70 2.59 -31.60
CA PRO A 88 -12.04 3.37 -30.55
C PRO A 88 -10.52 3.35 -30.72
N GLY A 89 -9.87 4.47 -30.45
CA GLY A 89 -8.43 4.59 -30.57
C GLY A 89 -7.70 3.93 -29.39
N ASP A 90 -6.64 3.17 -29.68
CA ASP A 90 -5.85 2.48 -28.67
C ASP A 90 -5.18 3.44 -27.68
N HIS A 91 -5.00 2.98 -26.43
CA HIS A 91 -4.16 3.62 -25.45
C HIS A 91 -2.68 3.31 -25.68
N TYR A 92 -1.78 4.18 -25.17
CA TYR A 92 -0.34 3.95 -25.26
C TYR A 92 0.19 3.40 -23.93
N TYR A 93 0.79 2.21 -23.96
CA TYR A 93 1.45 1.61 -22.80
C TYR A 93 2.94 1.98 -22.81
N GLY A 94 3.40 2.69 -21.77
CA GLY A 94 4.79 3.14 -21.62
C GLY A 94 5.70 2.12 -20.91
N ASP A 95 6.99 2.16 -21.24
CA ASP A 95 8.04 1.35 -20.60
C ASP A 95 8.33 1.76 -19.14
N ASP A 96 7.74 2.87 -18.67
CA ASP A 96 7.76 3.39 -17.30
C ASP A 96 6.66 2.79 -16.40
N GLY A 97 5.83 1.90 -16.96
CA GLY A 97 4.69 1.29 -16.29
C GLY A 97 3.39 2.09 -16.42
N LEU A 98 3.39 3.26 -17.06
CA LEU A 98 2.21 4.11 -17.19
C LEU A 98 1.51 3.90 -18.53
N LEU A 99 0.20 3.66 -18.47
CA LEU A 99 -0.69 3.86 -19.63
C LEU A 99 -0.92 5.35 -19.79
N VAL A 100 -0.79 5.87 -21.01
CA VAL A 100 -1.22 7.20 -21.43
C VAL A 100 -2.57 7.09 -22.12
N VAL A 101 -3.54 7.84 -21.61
CA VAL A 101 -4.94 7.80 -22.04
C VAL A 101 -5.11 8.38 -23.44
N ASN A 102 -5.94 7.71 -24.25
CA ASN A 102 -6.42 8.23 -25.53
C ASN A 102 -7.87 8.72 -25.35
N PRO A 103 -8.16 10.03 -25.50
CA PRO A 103 -9.52 10.58 -25.40
C PRO A 103 -10.53 9.92 -26.35
N ASN A 104 -10.08 9.34 -27.46
CA ASN A 104 -10.92 8.65 -28.45
C ASN A 104 -10.97 7.12 -28.24
N GLY A 105 -10.38 6.59 -27.17
CA GLY A 105 -10.49 5.19 -26.77
C GLY A 105 -11.68 4.94 -25.84
N THR A 106 -11.94 3.67 -25.51
CA THR A 106 -12.80 3.27 -24.38
C THR A 106 -12.11 3.62 -23.04
N HIS A 107 -12.80 3.47 -21.90
CA HIS A 107 -12.17 3.80 -20.62
C HIS A 107 -11.11 2.77 -20.20
N PRO A 108 -9.85 3.18 -19.93
CA PRO A 108 -8.71 2.27 -19.76
C PRO A 108 -8.83 1.32 -18.57
N ILE A 109 -9.57 1.69 -17.52
CA ILE A 109 -9.72 0.84 -16.34
C ILE A 109 -10.42 -0.50 -16.68
N PHE A 110 -11.31 -0.54 -17.69
CA PHE A 110 -11.87 -1.82 -18.15
C PHE A 110 -10.78 -2.74 -18.73
N GLU A 111 -9.94 -2.21 -19.63
CA GLU A 111 -8.83 -2.96 -20.24
C GLU A 111 -7.80 -3.41 -19.18
N LEU A 112 -7.49 -2.54 -18.21
CA LEU A 112 -6.57 -2.84 -17.11
C LEU A 112 -7.10 -3.96 -16.21
N ILE A 113 -8.40 -3.96 -15.87
CA ILE A 113 -9.04 -5.04 -15.11
C ILE A 113 -9.03 -6.35 -15.92
N GLU A 114 -9.47 -6.32 -17.20
CA GLU A 114 -9.54 -7.53 -18.03
C GLU A 114 -8.16 -8.18 -18.20
N ARG A 115 -7.14 -7.39 -18.58
CA ARG A 115 -5.76 -7.87 -18.75
C ARG A 115 -5.17 -8.43 -17.47
N ALA A 116 -5.46 -7.79 -16.33
CA ALA A 116 -4.97 -8.28 -15.03
C ALA A 116 -5.68 -9.58 -14.60
N GLU A 117 -6.98 -9.71 -14.86
CA GLU A 117 -7.73 -10.95 -14.61
C GLU A 117 -7.28 -12.10 -15.51
N GLU A 118 -7.00 -11.85 -16.80
CA GLU A 118 -6.41 -12.86 -17.69
C GLU A 118 -5.02 -13.28 -17.20
N ALA A 119 -4.15 -12.33 -16.88
CA ALA A 119 -2.81 -12.59 -16.36
C ALA A 119 -2.85 -13.39 -15.04
N TRP A 120 -3.77 -13.06 -14.13
CA TRP A 120 -3.98 -13.80 -12.88
C TRP A 120 -4.49 -15.23 -13.12
N LYS A 121 -5.48 -15.41 -13.99
CA LYS A 121 -6.00 -16.72 -14.39
C LYS A 121 -4.90 -17.59 -15.02
N LYS A 122 -4.06 -17.00 -15.87
CA LYS A 122 -2.90 -17.67 -16.49
C LYS A 122 -1.83 -18.05 -15.46
N LYS A 123 -1.57 -17.19 -14.46
CA LYS A 123 -0.67 -17.44 -13.32
C LYS A 123 -1.13 -18.65 -12.50
N LEU A 124 -2.41 -18.71 -12.13
CA LEU A 124 -2.97 -19.86 -11.41
C LEU A 124 -2.99 -21.14 -12.26
N GLY A 125 -3.23 -21.02 -13.56
CA GLY A 125 -3.28 -22.14 -14.50
C GLY A 125 -1.93 -22.82 -14.77
N ARG A 126 -0.81 -22.11 -14.62
CA ARG A 126 0.55 -22.66 -14.81
C ARG A 126 1.18 -23.28 -13.54
N ALA A 127 0.58 -23.09 -12.38
CA ALA A 127 1.19 -23.44 -11.09
C ALA A 127 1.47 -24.96 -11.00
N SER A 128 2.72 -25.32 -10.71
CA SER A 128 3.23 -26.68 -10.56
C SER A 128 2.37 -27.54 -9.62
N LYS A 129 2.16 -28.80 -9.98
CA LYS A 129 1.38 -29.80 -9.20
C LYS A 129 2.25 -30.93 -8.67
N THR A 130 3.48 -31.06 -9.14
CA THR A 130 4.45 -32.06 -8.67
C THR A 130 5.82 -31.46 -8.42
N LEU A 131 6.62 -32.11 -7.56
CA LEU A 131 8.03 -31.77 -7.34
C LEU A 131 8.83 -31.71 -8.66
N GLY A 132 8.55 -32.61 -9.60
CA GLY A 132 9.21 -32.64 -10.91
C GLY A 132 8.90 -31.41 -11.76
N GLU A 133 7.66 -30.95 -11.75
CA GLU A 133 7.23 -29.71 -12.42
C GLU A 133 7.86 -28.49 -11.75
N ALA A 134 7.81 -28.38 -10.42
CA ALA A 134 8.40 -27.25 -9.69
C ALA A 134 9.92 -27.15 -9.90
N VAL A 135 10.63 -28.29 -9.93
CA VAL A 135 12.07 -28.33 -10.26
C VAL A 135 12.32 -27.92 -11.72
N ALA A 136 11.43 -28.26 -12.66
CA ALA A 136 11.55 -27.87 -14.05
C ALA A 136 11.25 -26.38 -14.26
N GLU A 137 10.20 -25.85 -13.63
CA GLU A 137 9.82 -24.43 -13.66
C GLU A 137 10.89 -23.56 -13.01
N TYR A 138 11.41 -23.94 -11.83
CA TYR A 138 12.55 -23.26 -11.20
C TYR A 138 13.74 -23.17 -12.16
N LYS A 139 14.14 -24.29 -12.81
CA LYS A 139 15.25 -24.30 -13.78
C LYS A 139 14.95 -23.47 -15.04
N ARG A 140 13.70 -23.45 -15.50
CA ARG A 140 13.26 -22.67 -16.67
C ARG A 140 13.30 -21.17 -16.40
N ARG A 141 12.87 -20.77 -15.21
CA ARG A 141 12.68 -19.38 -14.76
C ARG A 141 13.97 -18.73 -14.26
N TYR A 142 14.78 -19.50 -13.52
CA TYR A 142 15.95 -19.00 -12.78
C TYR A 142 17.29 -19.53 -13.32
N HIS A 143 17.27 -20.36 -14.39
CA HIS A 143 18.45 -20.90 -15.08
C HIS A 143 19.49 -21.62 -14.18
N ARG A 144 19.11 -22.00 -12.97
CA ARG A 144 19.93 -22.60 -11.91
C ARG A 144 19.26 -23.87 -11.37
N PRO A 145 20.03 -24.82 -10.80
CA PRO A 145 19.43 -25.88 -10.00
C PRO A 145 18.74 -25.28 -8.75
N PRO A 146 17.67 -25.90 -8.24
CA PRO A 146 17.06 -25.44 -7.01
C PRO A 146 17.95 -25.66 -5.77
N PRO A 147 17.71 -24.94 -4.66
CA PRO A 147 18.49 -25.06 -3.43
C PRO A 147 18.47 -26.46 -2.81
N ILE A 148 19.41 -26.70 -1.90
CA ILE A 148 19.45 -27.92 -1.07
C ILE A 148 18.15 -27.96 -0.23
N HIS A 149 17.57 -29.15 -0.08
CA HIS A 149 16.30 -29.38 0.61
C HIS A 149 15.05 -28.76 -0.05
N PHE A 150 15.11 -28.46 -1.36
CA PHE A 150 13.93 -28.10 -2.16
C PHE A 150 12.78 -29.11 -2.02
N GLU A 151 13.08 -30.40 -1.85
CA GLU A 151 12.08 -31.43 -1.59
C GLU A 151 11.36 -31.23 -0.25
N LYS A 152 12.03 -30.72 0.79
CA LYS A 152 11.43 -30.42 2.10
C LYS A 152 10.53 -29.20 2.04
N TRP A 153 10.94 -28.18 1.30
CA TRP A 153 10.08 -27.04 0.97
C TRP A 153 8.85 -27.48 0.15
N TRP A 154 9.01 -28.43 -0.78
CA TRP A 154 7.87 -28.95 -1.56
C TRP A 154 6.93 -29.80 -0.70
N ASP A 155 7.46 -30.63 0.20
CA ASP A 155 6.67 -31.38 1.18
C ASP A 155 5.78 -30.41 1.99
N TYR A 156 6.35 -29.30 2.48
CA TYR A 156 5.62 -28.23 3.20
C TYR A 156 4.55 -27.56 2.31
N VAL A 157 4.87 -27.22 1.07
CA VAL A 157 3.93 -26.62 0.09
C VAL A 157 2.71 -27.53 -0.14
N VAL A 158 2.91 -28.84 -0.22
CA VAL A 158 1.84 -29.83 -0.38
C VAL A 158 1.04 -30.00 0.92
N GLU A 159 1.69 -30.15 2.06
CA GLU A 159 1.05 -30.33 3.37
C GLU A 159 0.14 -29.14 3.73
N HIS A 160 0.62 -27.92 3.50
CA HIS A 160 -0.10 -26.68 3.83
C HIS A 160 -0.92 -26.10 2.66
N ASN A 161 -1.02 -26.84 1.55
CA ASN A 161 -1.82 -26.46 0.36
C ASN A 161 -1.49 -25.05 -0.16
N VAL A 162 -0.20 -24.72 -0.29
CA VAL A 162 0.29 -23.41 -0.78
C VAL A 162 0.01 -23.29 -2.29
N GLN A 163 -0.80 -22.30 -2.67
CA GLN A 163 -1.40 -22.23 -4.01
C GLN A 163 -0.54 -21.54 -5.09
N LEU A 164 0.55 -20.87 -4.71
CA LEU A 164 1.48 -20.19 -5.61
C LEU A 164 2.92 -20.74 -5.44
N PRO A 165 3.19 -22.00 -5.83
CA PRO A 165 4.49 -22.64 -5.64
C PRO A 165 5.61 -22.10 -6.55
N ASP A 166 5.30 -21.40 -7.63
CA ASP A 166 6.29 -20.93 -8.62
C ASP A 166 6.45 -19.41 -8.69
N GLU A 167 5.79 -18.65 -7.81
CA GLU A 167 5.82 -17.19 -7.77
C GLU A 167 6.66 -16.74 -6.57
N TYR A 168 7.97 -16.67 -6.84
CA TYR A 168 9.06 -16.35 -5.91
C TYR A 168 10.13 -15.45 -6.58
N ASP A 169 9.74 -14.70 -7.61
CA ASP A 169 10.64 -13.87 -8.41
C ASP A 169 11.28 -12.76 -7.60
N GLU A 170 10.63 -12.30 -6.54
CA GLU A 170 11.13 -11.25 -5.67
C GLU A 170 12.38 -11.71 -4.89
N ILE A 171 12.40 -12.95 -4.37
CA ILE A 171 13.60 -13.56 -3.77
C ILE A 171 14.73 -13.64 -4.78
N TYR A 172 14.43 -14.08 -6.00
CA TYR A 172 15.45 -14.24 -7.03
C TYR A 172 16.07 -12.90 -7.45
N GLN A 173 15.27 -11.85 -7.60
CA GLN A 173 15.76 -10.50 -7.92
C GLN A 173 16.69 -9.92 -6.85
N ASP A 174 16.52 -10.31 -5.58
CA ASP A 174 17.38 -9.90 -4.48
C ASP A 174 18.66 -10.72 -4.39
N LEU A 175 18.56 -12.03 -4.59
CA LEU A 175 19.71 -12.92 -4.45
C LEU A 175 20.61 -12.96 -5.69
N GLU A 176 20.07 -12.68 -6.89
CA GLU A 176 20.82 -12.85 -8.15
C GLU A 176 22.13 -12.05 -8.24
N PRO A 177 22.17 -10.75 -7.87
CA PRO A 177 23.40 -9.98 -7.93
C PRO A 177 24.54 -10.61 -7.10
N TYR A 178 24.25 -11.29 -6.00
CA TYR A 178 25.27 -11.87 -5.13
C TYR A 178 25.93 -13.13 -5.70
N TRP A 179 25.25 -13.90 -6.57
CA TRP A 179 25.87 -15.06 -7.22
C TRP A 179 26.95 -14.68 -8.25
N GLY A 180 27.07 -13.40 -8.60
CA GLY A 180 28.16 -12.87 -9.41
C GLY A 180 29.38 -12.40 -8.63
N ILE A 181 29.36 -12.45 -7.29
CA ILE A 181 30.46 -12.02 -6.43
C ILE A 181 31.32 -13.24 -6.03
N ASP A 182 32.64 -13.08 -5.98
CA ASP A 182 33.56 -14.12 -5.50
C ASP A 182 33.18 -14.56 -4.07
N PRO A 183 33.07 -15.87 -3.78
CA PRO A 183 32.61 -16.34 -2.47
C PRO A 183 33.45 -15.86 -1.28
N LEU A 184 34.75 -15.61 -1.48
CA LEU A 184 35.62 -15.09 -0.43
C LEU A 184 35.36 -13.61 -0.18
N ASP A 185 35.14 -12.82 -1.23
CA ASP A 185 34.78 -11.41 -1.11
C ASP A 185 33.36 -11.24 -0.54
N PHE A 186 32.43 -12.13 -0.89
CA PHE A 186 31.09 -12.18 -0.29
C PHE A 186 31.13 -12.45 1.23
N GLN A 187 31.98 -13.39 1.68
CA GLN A 187 32.22 -13.63 3.11
C GLN A 187 32.83 -12.41 3.81
N GLN A 188 33.85 -11.77 3.20
CA GLN A 188 34.44 -10.53 3.75
C GLN A 188 33.43 -9.37 3.81
N ASN A 189 32.51 -9.28 2.85
CA ASN A 189 31.45 -8.27 2.86
C ASN A 189 30.45 -8.52 4.00
N ILE A 190 30.15 -9.78 4.34
CA ILE A 190 29.38 -10.15 5.54
C ILE A 190 30.14 -9.76 6.83
N GLU A 191 31.41 -10.17 6.97
CA GLU A 191 32.23 -9.83 8.15
C GLU A 191 32.32 -8.30 8.37
N GLN A 192 32.47 -7.52 7.29
CA GLN A 192 32.48 -6.06 7.33
C GLN A 192 31.11 -5.46 7.64
N LEU A 193 30.02 -6.11 7.24
CA LEU A 193 28.66 -5.69 7.53
C LEU A 193 28.29 -5.92 9.01
N GLU A 194 28.69 -7.06 9.58
CA GLU A 194 28.43 -7.42 10.99
C GLU A 194 29.04 -6.41 11.97
N ALA A 195 30.21 -5.85 11.64
CA ALA A 195 30.88 -4.83 12.45
C ALA A 195 30.27 -3.42 12.33
N GLN A 196 29.20 -3.22 11.55
CA GLN A 196 28.53 -1.92 11.42
C GLN A 196 27.48 -1.72 12.52
N GLU A 197 27.32 -0.46 12.96
CA GLU A 197 26.18 -0.06 13.78
C GLU A 197 24.84 -0.32 13.08
N ASN A 198 23.79 -0.45 13.87
CA ASN A 198 22.41 -0.70 13.44
C ASN A 198 22.22 -2.07 12.76
N THR A 199 22.89 -3.10 13.29
CA THR A 199 22.81 -4.47 12.78
C THR A 199 22.36 -5.46 13.86
N VAL A 200 21.66 -6.50 13.42
CA VAL A 200 21.35 -7.73 14.18
C VAL A 200 21.82 -8.91 13.37
N VAL A 201 22.64 -9.78 13.95
CA VAL A 201 23.19 -10.96 13.26
C VAL A 201 22.47 -12.21 13.77
N ILE A 202 21.91 -12.96 12.84
CA ILE A 202 21.28 -14.26 13.11
C ILE A 202 22.13 -15.38 12.54
N ALA A 203 22.11 -16.54 13.18
CA ALA A 203 22.74 -17.74 12.63
C ALA A 203 22.02 -19.03 13.02
N LYS A 204 22.22 -20.05 12.19
CA LYS A 204 22.05 -21.46 12.53
C LYS A 204 23.38 -22.18 12.27
N THR A 205 23.81 -23.03 13.20
CA THR A 205 25.08 -23.78 13.09
C THR A 205 24.83 -25.28 12.91
N GLU A 206 25.88 -26.09 12.72
CA GLU A 206 25.72 -27.56 12.76
C GLU A 206 25.44 -28.08 14.19
N GLN A 207 25.85 -27.30 15.20
CA GLN A 207 25.72 -27.66 16.62
C GLN A 207 24.40 -27.16 17.23
N ASN A 208 23.73 -26.20 16.58
CA ASN A 208 22.46 -25.65 17.02
C ASN A 208 21.34 -25.96 15.99
N SER A 209 20.27 -26.61 16.45
CA SER A 209 19.12 -26.96 15.61
C SER A 209 18.20 -25.79 15.29
N PHE A 210 18.26 -24.70 16.07
CA PHE A 210 17.41 -23.51 15.93
C PHE A 210 18.18 -22.28 15.42
N ILE A 211 17.45 -21.29 14.91
CA ILE A 211 18.00 -19.98 14.55
C ILE A 211 18.08 -19.11 15.81
N GLU A 212 19.21 -18.44 16.03
CA GLU A 212 19.38 -17.52 17.16
C GLU A 212 20.03 -16.19 16.74
N VAL A 213 19.74 -15.12 17.51
CA VAL A 213 20.49 -13.86 17.45
C VAL A 213 21.84 -14.10 18.14
N VAL A 214 22.92 -14.01 17.37
CA VAL A 214 24.29 -14.34 17.80
C VAL A 214 25.15 -13.11 18.08
N ASP A 215 24.82 -11.96 17.48
CA ASP A 215 25.49 -10.68 17.71
C ASP A 215 24.57 -9.50 17.35
N TYR A 216 24.84 -8.30 17.87
CA TYR A 216 24.12 -7.08 17.50
C TYR A 216 24.90 -5.81 17.87
N HIS A 217 24.80 -4.78 17.02
CA HIS A 217 25.43 -3.47 17.24
C HIS A 217 24.34 -2.38 17.30
N LEU A 218 23.65 -2.27 18.44
CA LEU A 218 22.44 -1.44 18.60
C LEU A 218 22.54 -0.40 19.73
N PRO A 219 21.81 0.73 19.63
CA PRO A 219 21.67 1.70 20.72
C PRO A 219 21.04 1.06 21.96
N GLN A 220 21.69 1.22 23.13
CA GLN A 220 21.36 0.52 24.38
C GLN A 220 19.92 0.74 24.89
N ASP A 221 19.31 1.89 24.58
CA ASP A 221 17.93 2.22 24.94
C ASP A 221 16.88 1.52 24.06
N SER A 222 17.30 1.00 22.89
CA SER A 222 16.44 0.51 21.82
C SER A 222 16.64 -0.97 21.50
N VAL A 223 17.66 -1.63 22.09
CA VAL A 223 18.07 -3.03 21.81
C VAL A 223 16.88 -3.99 21.73
N GLN A 224 16.08 -4.09 22.80
CA GLN A 224 14.98 -5.07 22.87
C GLN A 224 13.97 -4.84 21.75
N MET A 225 13.46 -3.61 21.60
CA MET A 225 12.49 -3.26 20.57
C MET A 225 13.00 -3.55 19.15
N LEU A 226 14.30 -3.34 18.89
CA LEU A 226 14.90 -3.57 17.58
C LEU A 226 15.17 -5.05 17.32
N ILE A 227 15.50 -5.85 18.34
CA ILE A 227 15.59 -7.31 18.23
C ILE A 227 14.21 -7.95 18.06
N ASP A 228 13.20 -7.50 18.83
CA ASP A 228 11.82 -7.99 18.74
C ASP A 228 11.28 -7.90 17.29
N ARG A 229 11.67 -6.87 16.53
CA ARG A 229 11.30 -6.73 15.10
C ARG A 229 11.84 -7.87 14.24
N ILE A 230 13.05 -8.35 14.52
CA ILE A 230 13.68 -9.46 13.80
C ILE A 230 13.09 -10.78 14.29
N ASP A 231 12.91 -10.97 15.59
CA ASP A 231 12.28 -12.16 16.16
C ASP A 231 10.87 -12.41 15.61
N ASN A 232 10.09 -11.34 15.35
CA ASN A 232 8.80 -11.45 14.69
C ASN A 232 8.88 -12.04 13.26
N VAL A 233 9.97 -11.78 12.52
CA VAL A 233 10.22 -12.41 11.20
C VAL A 233 10.64 -13.87 11.40
N LEU A 234 11.50 -14.17 12.39
CA LEU A 234 11.95 -15.52 12.72
C LEU A 234 10.83 -16.43 13.24
N GLU A 235 9.76 -15.88 13.83
CA GLU A 235 8.58 -16.61 14.30
C GLU A 235 7.92 -17.46 13.19
N PHE A 236 8.10 -17.09 11.91
CA PHE A 236 7.58 -17.84 10.76
C PHE A 236 8.51 -18.99 10.33
N LEU A 237 9.75 -19.02 10.82
CA LEU A 237 10.73 -20.06 10.51
C LEU A 237 10.77 -21.18 11.56
N LYS A 238 10.32 -20.96 12.81
CA LYS A 238 10.40 -21.95 13.91
C LYS A 238 9.88 -23.35 13.56
N ASP A 239 8.79 -23.44 12.81
CA ASP A 239 8.19 -24.72 12.45
C ASP A 239 9.03 -25.50 11.42
N ILE A 240 9.88 -24.81 10.63
CA ILE A 240 10.70 -25.39 9.54
C ILE A 240 12.21 -25.24 9.74
N GLU A 241 12.68 -24.56 10.80
CA GLU A 241 14.10 -24.22 10.99
C GLU A 241 15.00 -25.45 11.02
N HIS A 242 14.48 -26.57 11.50
CA HIS A 242 15.16 -27.86 11.55
C HIS A 242 15.48 -28.44 10.15
N HIS A 243 14.78 -28.02 9.09
CA HIS A 243 15.07 -28.36 7.69
C HIS A 243 16.11 -27.45 7.02
N LEU A 244 16.35 -26.25 7.57
CA LEU A 244 17.31 -25.30 7.00
C LEU A 244 18.75 -25.81 7.16
N PRO A 245 19.65 -25.61 6.17
CA PRO A 245 21.08 -25.78 6.38
C PRO A 245 21.62 -24.74 7.38
N PRO A 246 22.84 -24.92 7.93
CA PRO A 246 23.54 -23.85 8.64
C PRO A 246 23.70 -22.60 7.77
N PHE A 247 23.41 -21.43 8.33
CA PHE A 247 23.52 -20.15 7.63
C PHE A 247 23.80 -19.01 8.63
N ARG A 248 24.20 -17.85 8.10
CA ARG A 248 24.41 -16.60 8.85
C ARG A 248 23.87 -15.45 8.01
N ALA A 249 23.15 -14.52 8.63
CA ALA A 249 22.53 -13.39 7.96
C ALA A 249 22.53 -12.14 8.84
N VAL A 250 22.62 -10.97 8.22
CA VAL A 250 22.67 -9.67 8.93
C VAL A 250 21.47 -8.83 8.55
N PHE A 251 20.71 -8.41 9.55
CA PHE A 251 19.51 -7.61 9.41
C PHE A 251 19.75 -6.16 9.84
N SER A 252 19.18 -5.22 9.08
CA SER A 252 18.79 -3.91 9.62
C SER A 252 17.46 -4.06 10.35
N PRO A 253 17.35 -3.62 11.62
CA PRO A 253 16.09 -3.60 12.35
C PRO A 253 15.24 -2.35 12.04
N HIS A 254 15.70 -1.47 11.15
CA HIS A 254 15.03 -0.22 10.79
C HIS A 254 14.06 -0.38 9.61
N ASP A 255 13.09 0.53 9.50
CA ASP A 255 12.01 0.45 8.50
C ASP A 255 12.52 0.64 7.05
N ASN A 256 13.63 1.38 6.85
CA ASN A 256 14.13 1.80 5.55
C ASN A 256 15.30 0.93 5.04
N PRO A 257 15.42 0.71 3.71
CA PRO A 257 16.62 0.19 3.08
C PRO A 257 17.81 1.14 3.22
N SER A 258 19.02 0.61 2.98
CA SER A 258 20.27 1.35 3.18
C SER A 258 21.40 0.98 2.21
N MET A 259 21.25 -0.10 1.43
CA MET A 259 22.24 -0.57 0.46
C MET A 259 21.96 0.00 -0.92
N LEU A 260 22.26 1.29 -1.11
CA LEU A 260 22.17 1.94 -2.43
C LEU A 260 23.13 1.25 -3.41
N SER A 261 22.62 0.85 -4.57
CA SER A 261 23.40 0.19 -5.62
C SER A 261 24.14 1.21 -6.48
N ASP A 262 25.34 0.87 -6.95
CA ASP A 262 25.87 1.44 -8.20
C ASP A 262 25.39 0.56 -9.37
N TYR A 263 24.88 1.19 -10.43
CA TYR A 263 24.33 0.50 -11.60
C TYR A 263 25.37 -0.37 -12.31
N GLY A 264 26.61 0.13 -12.44
CA GLY A 264 27.70 -0.59 -13.09
C GLY A 264 28.11 -1.83 -12.30
N ILE A 265 28.30 -1.69 -10.99
CA ILE A 265 28.62 -2.80 -10.09
C ILE A 265 27.49 -3.86 -10.08
N LYS A 266 26.22 -3.44 -9.95
CA LYS A 266 25.07 -4.36 -9.98
C LYS A 266 24.95 -5.07 -11.33
N SER A 267 25.14 -4.35 -12.45
CA SER A 267 25.10 -4.93 -13.81
C SER A 267 26.22 -5.95 -14.04
N MET A 268 27.46 -5.62 -13.69
CA MET A 268 28.60 -6.54 -13.81
C MET A 268 28.37 -7.83 -13.00
N ALA A 269 27.85 -7.70 -11.78
CA ALA A 269 27.54 -8.86 -10.95
C ALA A 269 26.40 -9.72 -11.55
N LEU A 270 25.34 -9.10 -12.08
CA LEU A 270 24.28 -9.83 -12.81
C LEU A 270 24.81 -10.55 -14.07
N GLU A 271 25.66 -9.90 -14.86
CA GLU A 271 26.32 -10.50 -16.03
C GLU A 271 27.17 -11.72 -15.64
N ALA A 272 27.97 -11.60 -14.58
CA ALA A 272 28.76 -12.72 -14.05
C ALA A 272 27.86 -13.85 -13.53
N ALA A 273 26.80 -13.53 -12.78
CA ALA A 273 25.84 -14.49 -12.26
C ALA A 273 25.14 -15.26 -13.39
N ALA A 274 24.79 -14.59 -14.50
CA ALA A 274 24.20 -15.19 -15.69
C ALA A 274 25.19 -16.06 -16.47
N ALA A 275 26.46 -15.64 -16.57
CA ALA A 275 27.55 -16.41 -17.15
C ALA A 275 28.00 -17.60 -16.29
N ARG A 276 27.48 -17.74 -15.06
CA ARG A 276 27.91 -18.70 -14.03
C ARG A 276 29.39 -18.57 -13.66
N SER A 277 29.85 -17.32 -13.61
CA SER A 277 31.18 -16.91 -13.16
C SER A 277 31.05 -15.93 -11.99
N THR A 278 32.18 -15.57 -11.38
CA THR A 278 32.23 -14.60 -10.27
C THR A 278 33.25 -13.51 -10.55
N LEU A 279 33.01 -12.33 -10.00
CA LEU A 279 33.89 -11.16 -10.03
C LEU A 279 34.47 -10.91 -8.65
N LYS A 280 35.73 -10.53 -8.61
CA LYS A 280 36.39 -10.11 -7.38
C LYS A 280 36.13 -8.64 -7.10
N ARG A 281 36.08 -8.28 -5.82
CA ARG A 281 35.96 -6.89 -5.37
C ARG A 281 37.07 -6.00 -5.92
N SER A 282 38.26 -6.54 -6.18
CA SER A 282 39.38 -5.85 -6.83
C SER A 282 39.19 -5.54 -8.32
N GLU A 283 38.20 -6.16 -8.97
CA GLU A 283 37.86 -5.99 -10.39
C GLU A 283 36.71 -5.00 -10.59
N LEU A 284 36.03 -4.60 -9.51
CA LEU A 284 34.93 -3.64 -9.55
C LEU A 284 35.45 -2.22 -9.84
N PRO A 285 34.79 -1.46 -10.73
CA PRO A 285 35.13 -0.07 -10.98
C PRO A 285 34.77 0.81 -9.78
N PRO A 286 35.39 1.98 -9.62
CA PRO A 286 34.86 3.01 -8.74
C PRO A 286 33.48 3.46 -9.24
N ALA A 287 32.59 3.82 -8.31
CA ALA A 287 31.25 4.32 -8.62
C ALA A 287 31.31 5.53 -9.57
N GLN A 288 30.47 5.55 -10.59
CA GLN A 288 30.52 6.58 -11.65
C GLN A 288 29.82 7.88 -11.25
N ARG A 289 28.87 7.81 -10.32
CA ARG A 289 28.13 8.93 -9.74
C ARG A 289 27.92 8.71 -8.25
N SER A 290 27.61 9.79 -7.55
CA SER A 290 27.10 9.81 -6.17
C SER A 290 25.58 10.04 -6.20
N GLY A 291 24.90 9.76 -5.09
CA GLY A 291 23.46 9.98 -4.95
C GLY A 291 22.61 8.94 -5.67
N TRP A 292 21.28 9.11 -5.61
CA TRP A 292 20.29 8.17 -6.13
C TRP A 292 20.48 7.80 -7.60
N ILE A 293 21.00 8.72 -8.42
CA ILE A 293 21.25 8.50 -9.85
C ILE A 293 22.37 7.48 -10.12
N SER A 294 23.22 7.17 -9.14
CA SER A 294 24.24 6.11 -9.25
C SER A 294 23.64 4.72 -9.50
N ALA A 295 22.42 4.46 -9.03
CA ALA A 295 21.72 3.20 -9.25
C ALA A 295 21.06 3.09 -10.64
N CYS A 296 21.05 4.17 -11.42
CA CYS A 296 20.32 4.24 -12.69
C CYS A 296 21.23 4.04 -13.91
N ASN A 297 20.71 3.37 -14.94
CA ASN A 297 21.37 3.29 -16.25
C ASN A 297 21.57 4.69 -16.86
N SER A 298 22.70 4.89 -17.54
CA SER A 298 22.99 6.09 -18.34
C SER A 298 21.93 6.49 -19.37
N GLY A 299 21.12 5.53 -19.85
CA GLY A 299 20.00 5.76 -20.75
C GLY A 299 18.69 6.18 -20.07
N SER A 300 18.58 6.12 -18.74
CA SER A 300 17.29 6.31 -18.05
C SER A 300 16.83 7.78 -18.00
N PRO A 301 15.52 8.06 -17.91
CA PRO A 301 14.98 9.40 -17.70
C PRO A 301 15.61 10.16 -16.52
N ALA A 302 15.85 9.47 -15.40
CA ALA A 302 16.48 10.06 -14.22
C ALA A 302 17.96 10.39 -14.41
N TRP A 303 18.70 9.62 -15.22
CA TRP A 303 20.10 9.94 -15.49
C TRP A 303 20.27 11.19 -16.37
N GLN A 304 19.31 11.40 -17.27
CA GLN A 304 19.27 12.52 -18.22
C GLN A 304 18.71 13.80 -17.59
N THR A 305 17.85 13.69 -16.58
CA THR A 305 17.16 14.82 -15.93
C THR A 305 17.80 15.16 -14.59
N PRO A 306 18.37 16.37 -14.40
CA PRO A 306 18.91 16.77 -13.09
C PRO A 306 17.85 16.73 -11.98
N ILE A 307 18.21 16.22 -10.80
CA ILE A 307 17.35 16.31 -9.61
C ILE A 307 17.34 17.75 -9.11
N ASP A 308 16.36 18.53 -9.58
CA ASP A 308 16.03 19.81 -8.98
C ASP A 308 14.99 19.60 -7.86
N LEU A 309 15.47 19.55 -6.62
CA LEU A 309 14.68 19.36 -5.40
C LEU A 309 13.84 20.59 -5.01
N ASP A 310 14.11 21.76 -5.59
CA ASP A 310 13.41 23.01 -5.29
C ASP A 310 12.33 23.32 -6.35
N LYS A 311 12.43 22.73 -7.55
CA LYS A 311 11.36 22.75 -8.55
C LYS A 311 10.11 22.02 -8.04
N PRO A 312 8.93 22.67 -8.02
CA PRO A 312 7.66 22.01 -7.73
C PRO A 312 7.33 20.87 -8.70
N LEU A 313 6.51 19.92 -8.25
CA LEU A 313 5.91 18.95 -9.15
C LEU A 313 4.96 19.68 -10.11
N GLU A 314 5.14 19.47 -11.40
CA GLU A 314 4.24 19.97 -12.43
C GLU A 314 3.16 18.91 -12.68
N PRO A 315 1.86 19.29 -12.77
CA PRO A 315 0.81 18.36 -13.17
C PRO A 315 1.15 17.72 -14.52
N PRO A 316 0.89 16.40 -14.72
CA PRO A 316 1.18 15.75 -15.98
C PRO A 316 0.35 16.35 -17.11
N SER A 317 0.96 16.51 -18.28
CA SER A 317 0.34 17.12 -19.46
C SER A 317 -0.67 16.22 -20.18
N ARG A 318 -0.78 14.96 -19.75
CA ARG A 318 -1.71 13.94 -20.23
C ARG A 318 -2.19 13.12 -19.05
N LYS A 319 -3.38 12.54 -19.16
CA LYS A 319 -3.88 11.58 -18.19
C LYS A 319 -3.16 10.24 -18.33
N THR A 320 -2.84 9.64 -17.19
CA THR A 320 -2.15 8.35 -17.09
C THR A 320 -2.79 7.46 -16.04
N PHE A 321 -2.58 6.15 -16.15
CA PHE A 321 -2.93 5.16 -15.14
C PHE A 321 -1.81 4.13 -15.00
N ILE A 322 -1.62 3.55 -13.83
CA ILE A 322 -0.62 2.49 -13.64
C ILE A 322 -1.04 1.21 -14.37
N SER A 323 -0.23 0.82 -15.36
CA SER A 323 -0.38 -0.43 -16.11
C SER A 323 0.55 -1.55 -15.62
N ASP A 324 1.75 -1.20 -15.17
CA ASP A 324 2.65 -2.07 -14.41
C ASP A 324 3.11 -1.33 -13.15
N HIS A 325 2.65 -1.82 -12.00
CA HIS A 325 2.90 -1.17 -10.72
C HIS A 325 4.35 -1.35 -10.24
N ARG A 326 5.11 -2.35 -10.72
CA ARG A 326 6.54 -2.48 -10.37
C ARG A 326 7.36 -1.44 -11.14
N LEU A 327 7.10 -1.26 -12.44
CA LEU A 327 7.80 -0.26 -13.25
C LEU A 327 7.49 1.16 -12.77
N SER A 328 6.24 1.44 -12.37
CA SER A 328 5.89 2.76 -11.80
C SER A 328 6.53 3.06 -10.43
N MET A 329 7.11 2.07 -9.75
CA MET A 329 7.90 2.25 -8.52
C MET A 329 9.37 2.61 -8.80
N ASP A 330 9.85 2.48 -10.04
CA ASP A 330 11.26 2.70 -10.37
C ASP A 330 11.57 4.21 -10.52
N PRO A 331 12.36 4.83 -9.60
CA PRO A 331 12.72 6.23 -9.71
C PRO A 331 13.67 6.53 -10.89
N CYS A 332 14.30 5.51 -11.48
CA CYS A 332 15.13 5.66 -12.67
C CYS A 332 14.29 5.89 -13.93
N LEU A 333 13.10 5.30 -14.00
CA LEU A 333 12.08 5.50 -15.03
C LEU A 333 11.19 6.71 -14.69
N ASN A 334 10.80 6.84 -13.42
CA ASN A 334 9.88 7.84 -12.90
C ASN A 334 10.60 8.84 -11.96
N PRO A 335 11.39 9.81 -12.49
CA PRO A 335 12.23 10.69 -11.68
C PRO A 335 11.48 11.69 -10.77
N SER A 336 10.15 11.81 -10.89
CA SER A 336 9.31 12.53 -9.93
C SER A 336 9.39 11.92 -8.52
N LEU A 337 9.55 10.58 -8.44
CA LEU A 337 9.66 9.84 -7.17
C LEU A 337 10.76 10.38 -6.26
N LEU A 338 11.92 10.71 -6.83
CA LEU A 338 13.08 11.27 -6.13
C LEU A 338 12.81 12.61 -5.44
N ARG A 339 11.68 13.26 -5.76
CA ARG A 339 11.31 14.60 -5.31
C ARG A 339 9.96 14.68 -4.59
N ASN A 340 9.20 13.58 -4.54
CA ASN A 340 7.91 13.51 -3.86
C ASN A 340 7.80 12.39 -2.81
N HIS A 341 8.77 11.45 -2.76
CA HIS A 341 8.74 10.37 -1.78
C HIS A 341 9.76 10.56 -0.65
N GLY A 342 9.31 10.34 0.59
CA GLY A 342 10.10 10.56 1.81
C GLY A 342 11.39 9.74 1.91
N GLN A 343 11.40 8.52 1.38
CA GLN A 343 12.61 7.69 1.22
C GLN A 343 13.77 8.42 0.53
N PHE A 344 13.48 9.18 -0.54
CA PHE A 344 14.50 9.87 -1.32
C PHE A 344 14.78 11.26 -0.76
N LEU A 345 13.72 12.00 -0.44
CA LEU A 345 13.79 13.36 0.14
C LEU A 345 14.53 13.43 1.47
N SER A 346 14.50 12.36 2.28
CA SER A 346 15.24 12.30 3.56
C SER A 346 16.77 12.39 3.38
N HIS A 347 17.29 12.10 2.17
CA HIS A 347 18.72 12.15 1.87
C HIS A 347 19.07 13.18 0.75
N ASN A 348 18.14 14.07 0.40
CA ASN A 348 18.29 15.02 -0.72
C ASN A 348 18.67 14.30 -2.03
N ASN A 349 19.90 14.50 -2.53
CA ASN A 349 20.40 13.85 -3.74
C ASN A 349 20.70 12.35 -3.57
N GLY A 350 20.70 11.84 -2.32
CA GLY A 350 21.00 10.46 -1.96
C GLY A 350 22.39 10.29 -1.34
N PRO A 351 22.66 9.14 -0.69
CA PRO A 351 23.98 8.77 -0.20
C PRO A 351 24.93 8.38 -1.36
N ASP A 352 26.21 8.16 -1.05
CA ASP A 352 27.10 7.44 -1.97
C ASP A 352 26.67 5.97 -2.09
N PRO A 353 26.76 5.35 -3.29
CA PRO A 353 26.49 3.93 -3.47
C PRO A 353 27.54 3.05 -2.79
N GLN A 354 27.18 1.80 -2.51
CA GLN A 354 28.11 0.83 -1.95
C GLN A 354 29.24 0.48 -2.95
N SER A 355 30.48 0.44 -2.46
CA SER A 355 31.66 0.05 -3.26
C SER A 355 31.69 -1.43 -3.69
N THR A 356 30.75 -2.23 -3.19
CA THR A 356 30.57 -3.66 -3.49
C THR A 356 29.17 -4.06 -3.01
N LEU A 357 28.60 -5.12 -3.59
CA LEU A 357 27.30 -5.62 -3.17
C LEU A 357 27.40 -6.29 -1.80
N THR A 358 26.57 -5.84 -0.85
CA THR A 358 26.66 -6.24 0.56
C THR A 358 25.31 -6.82 1.04
N PRO A 359 25.24 -8.10 1.46
CA PRO A 359 23.99 -8.83 1.69
C PRO A 359 23.33 -8.50 3.03
N ARG A 360 22.78 -7.30 3.15
CA ARG A 360 21.92 -6.88 4.27
C ARG A 360 20.48 -7.25 4.00
N PHE A 361 19.83 -7.93 4.95
CA PHE A 361 18.38 -8.02 5.01
C PHE A 361 17.80 -6.73 5.58
N SER A 362 16.81 -6.14 4.93
CA SER A 362 16.09 -4.95 5.43
C SER A 362 14.59 -5.15 5.26
N LEU A 363 13.81 -4.59 6.18
CA LEU A 363 12.37 -4.85 6.28
C LEU A 363 11.58 -4.39 5.02
N CYS A 364 12.11 -3.45 4.26
CA CYS A 364 11.74 -3.23 2.86
C CYS A 364 12.94 -2.76 2.03
N ALA A 365 12.75 -2.67 0.72
CA ALA A 365 13.68 -2.02 -0.19
C ALA A 365 12.95 -1.44 -1.41
N THR A 366 13.61 -0.51 -2.11
CA THR A 366 13.18 -0.01 -3.42
C THR A 366 14.10 -0.56 -4.51
N VAL A 367 13.71 -0.49 -5.78
CA VAL A 367 14.47 -1.13 -6.89
C VAL A 367 15.92 -0.63 -7.08
N VAL A 368 16.23 0.57 -6.59
CA VAL A 368 17.60 1.14 -6.60
C VAL A 368 18.49 0.61 -5.47
N HIS A 369 17.92 -0.03 -4.47
CA HIS A 369 18.66 -0.70 -3.41
C HIS A 369 18.97 -2.16 -3.78
N HIS A 370 19.89 -2.77 -3.03
CA HIS A 370 20.16 -4.21 -3.09
C HIS A 370 19.97 -4.90 -1.72
N ASP A 371 19.32 -4.24 -0.76
CA ASP A 371 18.87 -4.89 0.47
C ASP A 371 17.92 -6.07 0.14
N ILE A 372 18.15 -7.22 0.78
CA ILE A 372 17.35 -8.44 0.63
C ILE A 372 16.05 -8.29 1.43
N ARG A 373 14.89 -8.50 0.79
CA ARG A 373 13.57 -8.31 1.41
C ARG A 373 13.02 -9.62 1.98
N PRO A 374 12.95 -9.79 3.31
CA PRO A 374 12.26 -10.92 3.93
C PRO A 374 10.74 -10.73 3.87
N ALA A 375 9.97 -11.81 4.08
CA ALA A 375 8.53 -11.68 4.27
C ALA A 375 8.22 -11.11 5.67
N VAL A 376 7.97 -9.79 5.75
CA VAL A 376 7.72 -9.10 7.02
C VAL A 376 6.24 -9.25 7.43
N PRO A 377 5.93 -9.74 8.64
CA PRO A 377 4.57 -9.98 9.11
C PRO A 377 3.92 -8.76 9.77
N TYR A 378 4.37 -7.55 9.44
CA TYR A 378 3.93 -6.34 10.15
C TYR A 378 2.47 -6.03 9.83
N GLY A 379 1.66 -5.87 10.89
CA GLY A 379 0.20 -5.74 10.75
C GLY A 379 -0.51 -6.99 10.24
N TRP A 380 0.11 -8.18 10.32
CA TRP A 380 -0.52 -9.43 9.90
C TRP A 380 -1.73 -9.79 10.78
N ILE A 381 -2.80 -10.23 10.12
CA ILE A 381 -4.02 -10.75 10.72
C ILE A 381 -4.54 -11.93 9.87
N GLU A 382 -5.27 -12.85 10.49
CA GLU A 382 -5.88 -13.99 9.80
C GLU A 382 -7.21 -13.59 9.11
N ASP A 383 -8.09 -12.93 9.85
CA ASP A 383 -9.35 -12.33 9.36
C ASP A 383 -9.72 -11.12 10.25
N LEU A 384 -10.77 -10.39 9.87
CA LEU A 384 -11.39 -9.35 10.69
C LEU A 384 -12.72 -9.85 11.27
N PRO A 385 -13.10 -9.44 12.50
CA PRO A 385 -14.42 -9.73 13.03
C PRO A 385 -15.49 -8.94 12.27
N ASP A 386 -16.71 -9.49 12.16
CA ASP A 386 -17.81 -8.88 11.40
C ASP A 386 -18.11 -7.43 11.84
N SER A 387 -17.92 -7.10 13.12
CA SER A 387 -18.07 -5.73 13.66
C SER A 387 -17.12 -4.70 13.04
N ASP A 388 -15.94 -5.16 12.61
CA ASP A 388 -14.88 -4.35 12.01
C ASP A 388 -14.88 -4.47 10.48
N ASN A 389 -15.63 -5.44 9.94
CA ASN A 389 -15.63 -5.81 8.55
C ASN A 389 -17.05 -6.15 8.02
N PRO A 390 -17.99 -5.20 8.06
CA PRO A 390 -19.34 -5.45 7.54
C PRO A 390 -19.34 -5.80 6.04
N PRO A 391 -20.39 -6.48 5.54
CA PRO A 391 -20.63 -6.69 4.12
C PRO A 391 -20.60 -5.38 3.31
N TRP A 392 -20.33 -5.47 2.00
CA TRP A 392 -20.25 -4.30 1.11
C TRP A 392 -21.51 -3.41 1.18
N GLU A 393 -22.69 -4.04 1.17
CA GLU A 393 -23.99 -3.40 1.22
C GLU A 393 -24.27 -2.63 2.54
N GLU A 394 -23.58 -2.99 3.63
CA GLU A 394 -23.74 -2.38 4.96
C GLU A 394 -22.72 -1.25 5.21
N ARG A 395 -21.81 -1.00 4.25
CA ARG A 395 -20.83 0.09 4.31
C ARG A 395 -21.47 1.39 3.83
N VAL A 396 -21.81 2.24 4.79
CA VAL A 396 -22.60 3.46 4.58
C VAL A 396 -21.78 4.71 4.22
N ASP A 397 -20.45 4.66 4.30
CA ASP A 397 -19.61 5.79 3.88
C ASP A 397 -18.89 5.47 2.56
N GLU A 398 -19.16 6.30 1.55
CA GLU A 398 -18.67 6.10 0.19
C GLU A 398 -17.47 7.00 -0.12
N ARG A 399 -16.96 7.73 0.86
CA ARG A 399 -15.77 8.56 0.70
C ARG A 399 -14.50 7.71 0.79
N LEU A 400 -13.43 8.16 0.14
CA LEU A 400 -12.13 7.50 0.26
C LEU A 400 -11.52 7.76 1.63
N LEU A 401 -11.36 6.72 2.45
CA LEU A 401 -10.85 6.84 3.82
C LEU A 401 -9.33 6.78 3.91
N TRP A 402 -8.74 7.70 4.69
CA TRP A 402 -7.46 7.47 5.33
C TRP A 402 -7.35 8.14 6.71
N ARG A 403 -6.74 7.41 7.64
CA ARG A 403 -6.23 7.91 8.92
C ARG A 403 -4.85 7.34 9.19
N GLY A 404 -3.93 8.19 9.61
CA GLY A 404 -2.57 7.82 10.00
C GLY A 404 -1.81 9.02 10.57
N THR A 405 -0.63 8.76 11.14
CA THR A 405 0.28 9.80 11.65
C THR A 405 1.15 10.38 10.53
N ASN A 406 1.88 11.46 10.84
CA ASN A 406 2.86 12.11 9.97
C ASN A 406 4.19 11.34 9.82
N THR A 407 4.19 10.00 9.85
CA THR A 407 5.33 9.24 9.30
C THR A 407 5.40 9.43 7.78
N GLY A 408 6.49 9.01 7.15
CA GLY A 408 6.72 9.26 5.72
C GLY A 408 8.12 9.84 5.51
N ILE A 409 8.44 10.82 6.34
CA ILE A 409 9.70 11.56 6.42
C ILE A 409 9.78 12.14 7.84
N PHE A 410 10.98 12.32 8.39
CA PHE A 410 11.12 13.02 9.66
C PHE A 410 10.96 14.52 9.44
N HIS A 411 10.02 15.16 10.14
CA HIS A 411 9.81 16.60 10.01
C HIS A 411 10.82 17.37 10.87
N GLY A 412 11.93 17.79 10.24
CA GLY A 412 12.92 18.71 10.80
C GLY A 412 13.08 19.99 9.96
N THR A 413 13.67 21.03 10.54
CA THR A 413 13.97 22.31 9.86
C THR A 413 14.85 22.16 8.62
N ASN A 414 15.75 21.16 8.63
CA ASN A 414 16.67 20.85 7.54
C ASN A 414 16.16 19.73 6.60
N THR A 415 14.87 19.38 6.67
CA THR A 415 14.28 18.29 5.88
C THR A 415 13.21 18.80 4.93
N ARG A 416 13.03 18.11 3.80
CA ARG A 416 12.09 18.47 2.73
C ARG A 416 10.66 17.96 2.95
N TRP A 417 10.23 17.87 4.21
CA TRP A 417 9.00 17.17 4.62
C TRP A 417 7.72 17.67 3.90
N ARG A 418 7.63 18.95 3.54
CA ARG A 418 6.48 19.52 2.79
C ARG A 418 6.24 18.86 1.43
N GLN A 419 7.29 18.28 0.84
CA GLN A 419 7.27 17.56 -0.44
C GLN A 419 7.05 16.05 -0.26
N GLY A 420 7.05 15.54 0.99
CA GLY A 420 6.87 14.12 1.27
C GLY A 420 5.46 13.62 0.99
N HIS A 421 5.35 12.42 0.44
CA HIS A 421 4.11 11.78 -0.04
C HIS A 421 2.90 11.92 0.90
N ARG A 422 3.04 11.82 2.24
CA ARG A 422 1.91 11.99 3.17
C ARG A 422 1.49 13.44 3.34
N ASP A 423 2.44 14.34 3.52
CA ASP A 423 2.19 15.79 3.59
C ASP A 423 1.60 16.30 2.27
N HIS A 424 2.08 15.77 1.13
CA HIS A 424 1.52 16.04 -0.19
C HIS A 424 0.09 15.51 -0.30
N LEU A 425 -0.19 14.27 0.12
CA LEU A 425 -1.54 13.70 0.16
C LEU A 425 -2.51 14.59 0.95
N ILE A 426 -2.17 14.96 2.19
CA ILE A 426 -3.05 15.79 3.03
C ILE A 426 -3.27 17.16 2.39
N GLN A 427 -2.23 17.79 1.82
CA GLN A 427 -2.37 19.07 1.12
C GLN A 427 -3.24 18.95 -0.14
N PHE A 428 -3.00 17.94 -0.99
CA PHE A 428 -3.67 17.73 -2.27
C PHE A 428 -5.17 17.49 -2.13
N VAL A 429 -5.58 16.65 -1.17
CA VAL A 429 -6.98 16.27 -0.96
C VAL A 429 -7.76 17.19 -0.01
N ASN A 430 -7.11 18.16 0.63
CA ASN A 430 -7.78 19.19 1.44
C ASN A 430 -7.66 20.60 0.84
N ASP A 431 -6.93 20.78 -0.27
CA ASP A 431 -6.89 22.03 -1.01
C ASP A 431 -8.25 22.33 -1.67
N MET A 432 -8.95 23.32 -1.15
CA MET A 432 -10.26 23.76 -1.65
C MET A 432 -10.17 24.75 -2.83
N THR A 433 -8.96 25.10 -3.28
CA THR A 433 -8.74 26.13 -4.30
C THR A 433 -8.62 25.53 -5.71
N GLY A 434 -8.97 26.34 -6.73
CA GLY A 434 -8.85 25.94 -8.12
C GLY A 434 -9.74 24.76 -8.55
N THR A 435 -9.24 24.01 -9.52
CA THR A 435 -9.87 22.82 -10.12
C THR A 435 -8.90 21.64 -10.11
N ALA A 436 -9.45 20.44 -10.23
CA ALA A 436 -8.74 19.26 -10.71
C ALA A 436 -9.41 18.85 -12.03
N ASP A 437 -8.61 18.55 -13.05
CA ASP A 437 -9.13 17.96 -14.28
C ASP A 437 -9.35 16.47 -14.04
N VAL A 438 -10.56 15.98 -14.32
CA VAL A 438 -10.96 14.60 -14.00
C VAL A 438 -11.47 13.90 -15.26
N VAL A 439 -10.98 12.68 -15.50
CA VAL A 439 -11.52 11.77 -16.52
C VAL A 439 -12.93 11.36 -16.11
N ARG A 440 -13.89 11.47 -17.03
CA ARG A 440 -15.29 11.10 -16.71
C ARG A 440 -15.38 9.59 -16.54
N SER A 441 -16.09 9.16 -15.50
CA SER A 441 -16.55 7.77 -15.45
C SER A 441 -17.59 7.54 -16.55
N PRO A 442 -17.43 6.51 -17.39
CA PRO A 442 -18.37 6.23 -18.46
C PRO A 442 -19.67 5.62 -17.92
N LEU A 443 -20.78 5.80 -18.63
CA LEU A 443 -22.05 5.15 -18.30
C LEU A 443 -22.10 3.69 -18.77
N ASN A 444 -21.22 3.30 -19.70
CA ASN A 444 -21.08 1.94 -20.23
C ASN A 444 -19.72 1.76 -20.91
N GLU A 445 -19.27 0.50 -21.09
CA GLU A 445 -17.96 0.15 -21.67
C GLU A 445 -17.69 0.70 -23.09
N SER A 446 -18.74 1.05 -23.85
CA SER A 446 -18.61 1.58 -25.22
C SER A 446 -18.48 3.11 -25.28
N GLU A 447 -18.64 3.80 -24.15
CA GLU A 447 -18.46 5.26 -24.09
C GLU A 447 -16.97 5.62 -24.19
N LEU A 448 -16.66 6.57 -25.06
CA LEU A 448 -15.30 7.07 -25.22
C LEU A 448 -14.91 7.96 -24.04
N VAL A 449 -13.64 7.93 -23.64
CA VAL A 449 -13.12 8.71 -22.50
C VAL A 449 -13.45 10.20 -22.60
N GLY A 450 -13.29 10.76 -23.80
CA GLY A 450 -13.36 12.19 -24.05
C GLY A 450 -12.24 12.98 -23.37
N GLU A 451 -12.34 14.31 -23.45
CA GLU A 451 -11.42 15.22 -22.77
C GLU A 451 -11.73 15.32 -21.26
N PRO A 452 -10.70 15.40 -20.39
CA PRO A 452 -10.88 15.64 -18.96
C PRO A 452 -11.72 16.89 -18.64
N VAL A 453 -12.50 16.84 -17.57
CA VAL A 453 -13.38 17.94 -17.15
C VAL A 453 -12.79 18.66 -15.94
N PRO A 454 -12.65 20.00 -15.97
CA PRO A 454 -12.23 20.77 -14.81
C PRO A 454 -13.33 20.79 -13.75
N LEU A 455 -13.14 20.08 -12.64
CA LEU A 455 -14.04 20.05 -11.50
C LEU A 455 -13.44 20.84 -10.33
N ARG A 456 -14.24 21.68 -9.68
CA ARG A 456 -13.77 22.52 -8.57
C ARG A 456 -13.45 21.66 -7.35
N LYS A 457 -12.22 21.77 -6.81
CA LYS A 457 -11.81 21.00 -5.62
C LYS A 457 -12.70 21.27 -4.40
N ALA A 458 -13.22 22.50 -4.29
CA ALA A 458 -14.21 22.89 -3.28
C ALA A 458 -15.51 22.06 -3.29
N TYR A 459 -15.81 21.32 -4.37
CA TYR A 459 -16.92 20.36 -4.44
C TYR A 459 -16.44 18.92 -4.36
N LEU A 460 -15.35 18.57 -5.06
CA LEU A 460 -14.76 17.21 -5.02
C LEU A 460 -14.37 16.80 -3.60
N ASN A 461 -13.44 17.52 -3.00
CA ASN A 461 -12.73 17.11 -1.80
C ASN A 461 -13.67 16.80 -0.61
N PRO A 462 -14.59 17.70 -0.19
CA PRO A 462 -15.47 17.42 0.96
C PRO A 462 -16.55 16.37 0.67
N ALA A 463 -16.89 16.13 -0.61
CA ALA A 463 -17.91 15.15 -1.00
C ALA A 463 -17.35 13.75 -1.21
N LEU A 464 -16.10 13.64 -1.67
CA LEU A 464 -15.47 12.39 -2.11
C LEU A 464 -14.42 11.85 -1.14
N ILE A 465 -13.78 12.70 -0.34
CA ILE A 465 -12.58 12.31 0.41
C ILE A 465 -12.79 12.42 1.92
N ASP A 466 -12.25 11.45 2.66
CA ASP A 466 -12.06 11.51 4.11
C ASP A 466 -10.64 11.06 4.49
N ILE A 467 -9.65 11.83 4.04
CA ILE A 467 -8.22 11.56 4.23
C ILE A 467 -7.63 12.65 5.12
N GLN A 468 -7.17 12.27 6.31
CA GLN A 468 -6.65 13.23 7.28
C GLN A 468 -5.61 12.62 8.22
N PHE A 469 -4.63 13.43 8.64
CA PHE A 469 -3.75 13.06 9.75
C PHE A 469 -4.55 12.83 11.04
N ALA A 470 -4.11 11.85 11.83
CA ALA A 470 -4.83 11.35 12.98
C ALA A 470 -3.98 11.32 14.25
N GLY A 471 -4.59 11.64 15.39
CA GLY A 471 -3.92 11.74 16.68
C GLY A 471 -3.25 13.10 16.87
N LYS A 472 -1.92 13.12 16.87
CA LYS A 472 -1.06 14.31 17.02
C LYS A 472 0.25 14.11 16.26
N ALA A 473 0.98 15.19 16.00
CA ALA A 473 2.31 15.13 15.42
C ALA A 473 3.26 14.25 16.26
N GLY A 474 4.05 13.41 15.58
CA GLY A 474 4.95 12.46 16.24
C GLY A 474 6.30 12.25 15.53
N SER A 475 6.36 12.27 14.20
CA SER A 475 7.63 12.14 13.46
C SER A 475 8.24 13.52 13.19
N CYS A 476 8.68 14.21 14.24
CA CYS A 476 9.04 15.62 14.14
C CYS A 476 10.08 16.05 15.21
N ALA A 477 10.86 17.08 14.89
CA ALA A 477 11.61 17.81 15.91
C ALA A 477 10.63 18.56 16.82
N SER A 478 10.91 18.62 18.14
CA SER A 478 10.00 19.12 19.17
C SER A 478 9.34 20.48 18.82
N GLU A 479 10.13 21.47 18.41
CA GLU A 479 9.65 22.81 18.03
C GLU A 479 8.76 22.83 16.79
N LEU A 480 8.86 21.82 15.92
CA LEU A 480 8.07 21.69 14.70
C LEU A 480 6.81 20.84 14.92
N CYS A 481 6.80 19.90 15.87
CA CYS A 481 5.60 19.15 16.23
C CYS A 481 4.43 20.08 16.59
N ASP A 482 4.68 21.05 17.47
CA ASP A 482 3.71 22.09 17.84
C ASP A 482 3.19 22.91 16.64
N GLN A 483 4.02 23.09 15.60
CA GLN A 483 3.64 23.80 14.38
C GLN A 483 2.79 22.93 13.46
N LEU A 484 3.10 21.64 13.35
CA LEU A 484 2.34 20.67 12.56
C LEU A 484 0.94 20.43 13.15
N ASP A 485 0.84 20.41 14.48
CA ASP A 485 -0.44 20.36 15.22
C ASP A 485 -1.32 21.61 14.97
N ARG A 486 -0.73 22.73 14.52
CA ARG A 486 -1.45 23.95 14.09
C ARG A 486 -1.64 24.07 12.57
N LEU A 487 -0.82 23.39 11.78
CA LEU A 487 -0.83 23.47 10.31
C LEU A 487 -1.92 22.59 9.69
N TYR A 488 -2.17 21.43 10.28
CA TYR A 488 -3.10 20.43 9.77
C TYR A 488 -4.33 20.29 10.68
N ASP A 489 -5.48 19.95 10.10
CA ASP A 489 -6.68 19.56 10.86
C ASP A 489 -6.52 18.13 11.41
N TRP A 490 -5.98 17.95 12.61
CA TRP A 490 -5.76 16.61 13.17
C TRP A 490 -7.07 15.99 13.65
N ARG A 491 -7.43 14.84 13.10
CA ARG A 491 -8.63 14.09 13.49
C ARG A 491 -8.33 13.06 14.56
N LYS A 492 -9.37 12.57 15.25
CA LYS A 492 -9.21 11.43 16.16
C LYS A 492 -8.73 10.19 15.39
N MET A 493 -7.96 9.34 16.07
CA MET A 493 -7.78 7.96 15.62
C MET A 493 -9.15 7.26 15.55
N GLN A 494 -9.34 6.44 14.53
CA GLN A 494 -10.54 5.61 14.36
C GLN A 494 -10.28 4.20 14.92
N THR A 495 -11.32 3.58 15.46
CA THR A 495 -11.31 2.13 15.69
C THR A 495 -11.42 1.37 14.35
N HIS A 496 -11.14 0.07 14.36
CA HIS A 496 -11.38 -0.77 13.18
C HIS A 496 -12.86 -0.76 12.78
N GLN A 497 -13.79 -0.88 13.73
CA GLN A 497 -15.23 -0.70 13.49
C GLN A 497 -15.60 0.65 12.86
N GLU A 498 -14.97 1.76 13.26
CA GLU A 498 -15.25 3.07 12.64
C GLU A 498 -14.74 3.14 11.19
N ALA A 499 -13.55 2.60 10.92
CA ALA A 499 -12.98 2.51 9.57
C ALA A 499 -13.71 1.48 8.69
N GLY A 500 -14.26 0.42 9.29
CA GLY A 500 -15.01 -0.65 8.62
C GLY A 500 -16.32 -0.19 7.98
N ARG A 501 -16.79 1.03 8.28
CA ARG A 501 -18.00 1.64 7.67
C ARG A 501 -17.80 2.12 6.23
N TYR A 502 -16.55 2.23 5.76
CA TYR A 502 -16.22 2.84 4.48
C TYR A 502 -16.08 1.78 3.38
N LYS A 503 -16.64 2.03 2.20
CA LYS A 503 -16.49 1.16 1.01
C LYS A 503 -15.06 1.21 0.44
N TYR A 504 -14.38 2.35 0.57
CA TYR A 504 -13.12 2.65 -0.11
C TYR A 504 -12.05 3.11 0.90
N VAL A 505 -10.84 2.55 0.82
CA VAL A 505 -9.73 2.87 1.74
C VAL A 505 -8.42 3.12 0.98
N PHE A 506 -7.64 4.10 1.45
CA PHE A 506 -6.34 4.42 0.87
C PHE A 506 -5.19 3.74 1.63
N ASP A 507 -4.23 3.21 0.88
CA ASP A 507 -2.96 2.70 1.37
C ASP A 507 -1.79 3.51 0.82
N ILE A 508 -0.95 4.01 1.73
CA ILE A 508 0.20 4.85 1.41
C ILE A 508 1.33 4.55 2.40
N ASP A 509 2.55 4.55 1.86
CA ASP A 509 3.79 4.28 2.57
C ASP A 509 3.97 5.08 3.87
N GLY A 510 4.82 4.54 4.76
CA GLY A 510 5.29 5.21 5.96
C GLY A 510 6.71 5.71 5.74
N HIS A 511 7.56 5.60 6.78
CA HIS A 511 9.00 5.79 6.58
C HIS A 511 9.51 4.75 5.57
N GLY A 512 9.31 3.46 5.86
CA GLY A 512 9.32 2.37 4.88
C GLY A 512 7.96 2.19 4.19
N TRP A 513 7.66 0.96 3.78
CA TRP A 513 6.37 0.54 3.21
C TRP A 513 5.16 0.72 4.18
N SER A 514 3.94 0.49 3.69
CA SER A 514 2.73 0.45 4.53
C SER A 514 2.49 -0.92 5.16
N GLY A 515 2.89 -1.10 6.42
CA GLY A 515 2.50 -2.25 7.27
C GLY A 515 1.00 -2.37 7.57
N ARG A 516 0.12 -1.60 6.92
CA ARG A 516 -1.35 -1.72 7.04
C ARG A 516 -1.96 -2.56 5.94
N PHE A 517 -1.26 -2.80 4.83
CA PHE A 517 -1.84 -3.36 3.61
C PHE A 517 -2.53 -4.71 3.86
N LYS A 518 -1.87 -5.65 4.56
CA LYS A 518 -2.45 -6.96 4.94
C LYS A 518 -3.81 -6.82 5.63
N ARG A 519 -3.95 -5.92 6.61
CA ARG A 519 -5.22 -5.69 7.29
C ARG A 519 -6.28 -5.09 6.35
N LEU A 520 -5.90 -4.11 5.52
CA LEU A 520 -6.82 -3.44 4.60
C LEU A 520 -7.35 -4.40 3.53
N VAL A 521 -6.47 -5.17 2.89
CA VAL A 521 -6.84 -6.13 1.83
C VAL A 521 -7.57 -7.37 2.36
N THR A 522 -7.55 -7.62 3.68
CA THR A 522 -8.40 -8.64 4.34
C THR A 522 -9.84 -8.16 4.59
N SER A 523 -10.11 -6.86 4.43
CA SER A 523 -11.45 -6.30 4.60
C SER A 523 -12.28 -6.36 3.31
N ASN A 524 -13.59 -6.15 3.45
CA ASN A 524 -14.53 -5.99 2.34
C ASN A 524 -14.50 -4.58 1.72
N ALA A 525 -13.45 -3.78 1.95
CA ALA A 525 -13.27 -2.47 1.31
C ALA A 525 -12.38 -2.58 0.07
N LEU A 526 -12.62 -1.73 -0.93
CA LEU A 526 -11.70 -1.56 -2.05
C LEU A 526 -10.47 -0.76 -1.60
N VAL A 527 -9.28 -1.34 -1.76
CA VAL A 527 -8.01 -0.70 -1.42
C VAL A 527 -7.43 0.01 -2.63
N PHE A 528 -7.15 1.30 -2.48
CA PHE A 528 -6.34 2.10 -3.41
C PHE A 528 -4.92 2.22 -2.83
N LYS A 529 -3.88 1.74 -3.51
CA LYS A 529 -2.50 1.68 -2.97
C LYS A 529 -1.53 2.51 -3.80
N SER A 530 -0.86 3.45 -3.13
CA SER A 530 0.27 4.24 -3.64
C SER A 530 1.53 3.85 -2.87
N THR A 531 2.52 3.26 -3.54
CA THR A 531 3.80 2.85 -2.91
C THR A 531 4.98 2.97 -3.87
N ILE A 532 6.20 3.06 -3.34
CA ILE A 532 7.45 2.88 -4.11
C ILE A 532 8.21 1.59 -3.74
N TYR A 533 7.65 0.76 -2.85
CA TYR A 533 8.31 -0.44 -2.35
C TYR A 533 7.69 -1.69 -2.98
N PRO A 534 8.45 -2.43 -3.81
CA PRO A 534 8.16 -3.83 -4.07
C PRO A 534 8.23 -4.60 -2.75
N GLU A 535 7.08 -5.06 -2.27
CA GLU A 535 6.99 -5.91 -1.08
C GLU A 535 7.15 -7.38 -1.47
N TRP A 536 7.45 -8.26 -0.51
CA TRP A 536 7.73 -9.70 -0.76
C TRP A 536 6.64 -10.46 -1.52
N PHE A 537 5.40 -9.96 -1.51
CA PHE A 537 4.26 -10.54 -2.21
C PHE A 537 4.01 -9.93 -3.60
N MET A 538 4.87 -9.05 -4.12
CA MET A 538 4.59 -8.23 -5.30
C MET A 538 4.32 -9.06 -6.57
N ASP A 539 5.01 -10.18 -6.76
CA ASP A 539 4.76 -11.17 -7.82
C ASP A 539 3.61 -12.14 -7.49
N ARG A 540 3.15 -12.18 -6.23
CA ARG A 540 2.08 -13.06 -5.72
C ARG A 540 0.71 -12.39 -5.69
N VAL A 541 0.67 -11.05 -5.65
CA VAL A 541 -0.54 -10.22 -5.78
C VAL A 541 -0.76 -9.83 -7.26
N ALA A 542 -1.89 -9.18 -7.55
CA ALA A 542 -2.21 -8.63 -8.87
C ALA A 542 -2.90 -7.26 -8.69
N PRO A 543 -2.29 -6.14 -9.14
CA PRO A 543 -2.98 -4.87 -9.30
C PRO A 543 -4.20 -5.05 -10.22
N TRP A 544 -5.23 -4.22 -10.07
CA TRP A 544 -6.52 -4.28 -10.77
C TRP A 544 -7.38 -5.54 -10.52
N VAL A 545 -6.83 -6.61 -9.92
CA VAL A 545 -7.60 -7.78 -9.45
C VAL A 545 -7.81 -7.76 -7.94
N HIS A 546 -6.79 -7.40 -7.15
CA HIS A 546 -6.84 -7.45 -5.68
C HIS A 546 -6.83 -6.07 -5.01
N TYR A 547 -6.43 -5.02 -5.72
CA TYR A 547 -6.41 -3.63 -5.27
C TYR A 547 -6.23 -2.69 -6.49
N VAL A 548 -6.53 -1.41 -6.33
CA VAL A 548 -6.31 -0.37 -7.34
C VAL A 548 -4.95 0.31 -7.09
N PRO A 549 -3.98 0.26 -8.02
CA PRO A 549 -2.76 1.04 -7.90
C PRO A 549 -3.04 2.54 -8.18
N VAL A 550 -2.35 3.43 -7.47
CA VAL A 550 -2.47 4.90 -7.61
C VAL A 550 -1.06 5.51 -7.65
N GLN A 551 -0.84 6.51 -8.50
CA GLN A 551 0.45 7.19 -8.65
C GLN A 551 0.82 7.98 -7.38
N VAL A 552 2.12 8.03 -7.06
CA VAL A 552 2.66 8.69 -5.86
C VAL A 552 2.47 10.22 -5.88
N ASP A 553 2.33 10.82 -7.07
CA ASP A 553 1.95 12.22 -7.25
C ASP A 553 0.43 12.47 -7.25
N LEU A 554 -0.37 11.41 -7.05
CA LEU A 554 -1.83 11.41 -6.95
C LEU A 554 -2.55 11.93 -8.21
N SER A 555 -1.86 11.98 -9.34
CA SER A 555 -2.38 12.54 -10.60
C SER A 555 -3.58 11.78 -11.18
N ASP A 556 -3.69 10.48 -10.88
CA ASP A 556 -4.79 9.57 -11.23
C ASP A 556 -5.75 9.27 -10.07
N LEU A 557 -5.57 9.89 -8.90
CA LEU A 557 -6.38 9.60 -7.71
C LEU A 557 -7.86 9.91 -7.92
N TYR A 558 -8.18 11.09 -8.46
CA TYR A 558 -9.58 11.45 -8.72
C TYR A 558 -10.16 10.62 -9.87
N ASP A 559 -9.39 10.36 -10.93
CA ASP A 559 -9.84 9.60 -12.10
C ASP A 559 -10.20 8.16 -11.70
N THR A 560 -9.30 7.47 -11.00
CA THR A 560 -9.53 6.10 -10.49
C THR A 560 -10.66 6.07 -9.46
N PHE A 561 -10.72 7.04 -8.54
CA PHE A 561 -11.74 7.03 -7.50
C PHE A 561 -13.15 7.30 -8.06
N THR A 562 -13.32 8.29 -8.94
CA THR A 562 -14.62 8.59 -9.54
C THR A 562 -15.08 7.53 -10.53
N PHE A 563 -14.19 6.70 -11.08
CA PHE A 563 -14.60 5.52 -11.85
C PHE A 563 -15.36 4.51 -10.96
N PHE A 564 -14.77 4.10 -9.84
CA PHE A 564 -15.39 3.10 -8.97
C PHE A 564 -16.58 3.63 -8.16
N ARG A 565 -16.47 4.87 -7.63
CA ARG A 565 -17.49 5.49 -6.79
C ARG A 565 -18.58 6.24 -7.58
N GLY A 566 -18.31 6.57 -8.83
CA GLY A 566 -19.06 7.56 -9.60
C GLY A 566 -18.64 8.99 -9.27
N GLY A 567 -19.25 9.94 -9.98
CA GLY A 567 -19.08 11.38 -9.77
C GLY A 567 -19.67 11.89 -8.45
N LEU A 568 -20.03 13.18 -8.39
CA LEU A 568 -20.42 13.80 -7.11
C LEU A 568 -21.70 13.19 -6.51
N GLN A 569 -22.64 12.79 -7.36
CA GLN A 569 -23.94 12.20 -7.03
C GLN A 569 -23.95 10.67 -7.22
N GLY A 570 -22.80 10.03 -7.48
CA GLY A 570 -22.70 8.61 -7.82
C GLY A 570 -23.00 8.29 -9.30
N GLU A 571 -23.05 9.31 -10.16
CA GLU A 571 -23.23 9.14 -11.60
C GLU A 571 -22.04 8.39 -12.23
N GLY A 572 -22.32 7.39 -13.07
CA GLY A 572 -21.29 6.54 -13.68
C GLY A 572 -20.53 5.64 -12.69
N ALA A 573 -21.09 5.29 -11.54
CA ALA A 573 -20.43 4.44 -10.55
C ALA A 573 -20.30 2.98 -11.01
N HIS A 574 -19.07 2.46 -11.03
CA HIS A 574 -18.77 1.03 -11.20
C HIS A 574 -18.62 0.30 -9.86
N GLU A 575 -19.65 0.40 -9.00
CA GLU A 575 -19.66 -0.21 -7.66
C GLU A 575 -19.57 -1.75 -7.70
N ASP A 576 -20.05 -2.37 -8.78
CA ASP A 576 -19.99 -3.82 -9.00
C ASP A 576 -18.55 -4.28 -9.24
N LEU A 577 -17.79 -3.55 -10.07
CA LEU A 577 -16.35 -3.76 -10.25
C LEU A 577 -15.57 -3.45 -8.96
N ALA A 578 -15.95 -2.40 -8.23
CA ALA A 578 -15.34 -2.06 -6.95
C ALA A 578 -15.50 -3.20 -5.93
N LYS A 579 -16.72 -3.73 -5.80
CA LYS A 579 -17.05 -4.87 -4.95
C LYS A 579 -16.33 -6.15 -5.40
N LYS A 580 -16.22 -6.38 -6.72
CA LYS A 580 -15.50 -7.52 -7.31
C LYS A 580 -14.02 -7.51 -6.89
N ILE A 581 -13.33 -6.39 -7.05
CA ILE A 581 -11.91 -6.23 -6.68
C ILE A 581 -11.73 -6.32 -5.16
N ALA A 582 -12.60 -5.69 -4.36
CA ALA A 582 -12.56 -5.81 -2.90
C ALA A 582 -12.72 -7.26 -2.41
N ALA A 583 -13.69 -8.00 -2.96
CA ALA A 583 -13.90 -9.41 -2.64
C ALA A 583 -12.73 -10.29 -3.09
N ALA A 584 -12.18 -10.04 -4.29
CA ALA A 584 -11.02 -10.78 -4.81
C ALA A 584 -9.75 -10.50 -3.98
N GLY A 585 -9.53 -9.26 -3.55
CA GLY A 585 -8.45 -8.89 -2.61
C GLY A 585 -8.56 -9.62 -1.28
N ARG A 586 -9.77 -9.66 -0.70
CA ARG A 586 -10.02 -10.42 0.54
C ARG A 586 -9.80 -11.92 0.38
N GLU A 587 -10.37 -12.51 -0.66
CA GLU A 587 -10.16 -13.93 -0.96
C GLU A 587 -8.68 -14.24 -1.22
N TRP A 588 -7.94 -13.30 -1.84
CA TRP A 588 -6.50 -13.44 -2.03
C TRP A 588 -5.76 -13.42 -0.68
N SER A 589 -6.05 -12.43 0.18
CA SER A 589 -5.45 -12.31 1.51
C SER A 589 -5.62 -13.58 2.36
N LYS A 590 -6.80 -14.21 2.27
CA LYS A 590 -7.15 -15.41 3.03
C LYS A 590 -6.62 -16.72 2.45
N LYS A 591 -6.19 -16.76 1.18
CA LYS A 591 -5.73 -17.99 0.49
C LYS A 591 -4.25 -18.02 0.14
N TYR A 592 -3.61 -16.85 -0.02
CA TYR A 592 -2.23 -16.72 -0.48
C TYR A 592 -1.34 -15.90 0.47
N TRP A 593 -1.89 -15.34 1.54
CA TRP A 593 -1.15 -14.61 2.59
C TRP A 593 -1.55 -15.11 3.99
N ARG A 594 -1.71 -16.43 4.14
CA ARG A 594 -1.84 -17.11 5.43
C ARG A 594 -0.47 -17.20 6.13
N ARG A 595 -0.41 -17.70 7.35
CA ARG A 595 0.87 -17.93 8.05
C ARG A 595 1.75 -18.90 7.26
N GLU A 596 1.14 -19.93 6.71
CA GLU A 596 1.79 -20.98 5.91
C GLU A 596 2.36 -20.43 4.59
N ASP A 597 1.67 -19.49 3.95
CA ASP A 597 2.19 -18.87 2.72
C ASP A 597 3.39 -17.96 3.00
N VAL A 598 3.44 -17.31 4.18
CA VAL A 598 4.59 -16.54 4.64
C VAL A 598 5.75 -17.48 5.00
N THR A 599 5.52 -18.54 5.76
CA THR A 599 6.54 -19.56 6.08
C THR A 599 7.08 -20.23 4.81
N ALA A 600 6.22 -20.60 3.86
CA ALA A 600 6.64 -21.15 2.57
C ALA A 600 7.38 -20.13 1.67
N TYR A 601 7.20 -18.82 1.92
CA TYR A 601 8.03 -17.78 1.32
C TYR A 601 9.41 -17.71 1.96
N THR A 602 9.49 -17.58 3.28
CA THR A 602 10.78 -17.44 4.01
C THR A 602 11.61 -18.73 4.02
N PHE A 603 11.03 -19.90 3.72
CA PHE A 603 11.74 -21.18 3.55
C PHE A 603 12.27 -21.41 2.12
N ARG A 604 11.83 -20.63 1.11
CA ARG A 604 12.27 -20.81 -0.29
C ARG A 604 13.75 -20.47 -0.48
#